data_AF-A0A4D5RAJ8-F1
#
_entry.id   AF-A0A4D5RAJ8-F1
#
_cell.length_a   1.000
_cell.length_b   1.000
_cell.length_c   1.000
_cell.angle_alpha   90.00
_cell.angle_beta   90.00
_cell.angle_gamma   90.00
#
_symmetry.space_group_name_H-M   'P 1'
#
loop_
_entity.id
_entity.type
_entity.pdbx_description
1 polymer ?
#
loop_
_entity_poly.entity_id
_entity_poly.type
_entity_poly.pdbx_seq_one_letter_code
_entity_poly.pdbx_strand_id
1 'polypeptide(L)'
;MSGLSLKLWTVAFFAFCLAEKEHGIVYPKMLESRAATGERMLKINDDLTLTLQKSKVFADDFLFSTTDGNEPIDYYTKAEDAERDIYHDSTHMASVRVTDDDGVEVEGILGERLRVKPLPAMARTSNGLRPHMLYEVDAHENGRPHDYGSPNTSNTPVESRTGSTKHSMYKIPLEIYPEVHLVVDSTFASAFKFDVYKVTRYFAVLTNAANLRYASFVFPKVQLRITGITMNKKPADEPYIHNVKGYEKYRNILFKETLEDFNKQMKSKPFYYTSDIVFLVTGKNMSEWVDGKLQHWVGGYAYLGTACSEWRVGMSEDPPTSYYGAYVFAHELAHNLGCQHDGDGPSDWVKGHIGSADCPWDDGYLMSYKMQDERQYQFSYCCQREVRNLYNRPEFKCLRERYTTKTIKHSSKLPGRMTTLSNYCQRVYRYEKGMHADKTYGVRDCKVKCTGNTNYWRLTVVDGTPCGKKKACILGKCVNDIKISKND
;
A
#
# COMPACT_ATOMS: atom_id res chain seq x y z
N MET A 1 -34.08 22.58 45.62
CA MET A 1 -32.61 22.56 45.48
C MET A 1 -32.22 21.24 44.85
N SER A 2 -31.58 21.33 43.70
CA SER A 2 -31.24 20.27 42.75
C SER A 2 -30.09 19.39 43.23
N GLY A 3 -30.29 18.08 43.23
CA GLY A 3 -29.21 17.08 43.31
C GLY A 3 -29.00 16.44 41.94
N LEU A 4 -28.00 16.90 41.19
CA LEU A 4 -27.61 16.35 39.90
C LEU A 4 -26.84 15.03 40.14
N SER A 5 -27.42 13.89 39.77
CA SER A 5 -26.73 12.60 39.72
C SER A 5 -25.98 12.48 38.39
N LEU A 6 -24.66 12.69 38.42
CA LEU A 6 -23.76 12.49 37.28
C LEU A 6 -23.62 10.98 37.00
N LYS A 7 -24.35 10.46 36.00
CA LYS A 7 -24.09 9.11 35.47
C LYS A 7 -22.95 9.21 34.46
N LEU A 8 -21.74 8.79 34.85
CA LEU A 8 -20.66 8.51 33.90
C LEU A 8 -21.11 7.38 32.97
N TRP A 9 -21.31 7.71 31.69
CA TRP A 9 -21.36 6.70 30.64
C TRP A 9 -19.93 6.41 30.22
N THR A 10 -19.40 5.27 30.66
CA THR A 10 -18.23 4.63 30.05
C THR A 10 -18.61 4.22 28.63
N VAL A 11 -18.20 5.03 27.64
CA VAL A 11 -18.25 4.65 26.23
C VAL A 11 -17.12 3.65 26.00
N ALA A 12 -17.44 2.36 26.06
CA ALA A 12 -16.55 1.31 25.61
C ALA A 12 -16.50 1.35 24.07
N PHE A 13 -15.42 1.91 23.53
CA PHE A 13 -15.03 1.68 22.14
C PHE A 13 -14.57 0.22 22.03
N PHE A 14 -15.50 -0.69 21.76
CA PHE A 14 -15.14 -2.04 21.33
C PHE A 14 -14.69 -1.98 19.87
N ALA A 15 -13.37 -2.00 19.69
CA ALA A 15 -12.74 -2.38 18.44
C ALA A 15 -13.16 -3.82 18.08
N PHE A 16 -13.20 -4.10 16.78
CA PHE A 16 -13.39 -5.44 16.22
C PHE A 16 -12.56 -6.47 17.02
N CYS A 17 -13.23 -7.47 17.62
CA CYS A 17 -12.55 -8.67 18.11
C CYS A 17 -12.32 -9.59 16.90
N LEU A 18 -11.27 -9.31 16.13
CA LEU A 18 -10.43 -10.42 15.70
C LEU A 18 -9.75 -10.93 16.97
N ALA A 19 -9.69 -12.24 17.17
CA ALA A 19 -9.06 -12.81 18.35
C ALA A 19 -7.53 -12.60 18.21
N GLU A 20 -7.04 -11.41 18.54
CA GLU A 20 -5.61 -11.18 18.73
C GLU A 20 -5.17 -12.07 19.89
N LYS A 21 -4.59 -13.22 19.56
CA LYS A 21 -4.01 -14.09 20.58
C LYS A 21 -2.65 -13.51 20.94
N GLU A 22 -2.58 -12.85 22.08
CA GLU A 22 -1.33 -12.30 22.60
C GLU A 22 -0.37 -13.45 22.96
N HIS A 23 0.87 -13.37 22.46
CA HIS A 23 1.96 -14.31 22.73
C HIS A 23 2.98 -13.78 23.73
N GLY A 24 2.71 -12.61 24.31
CA GLY A 24 3.50 -12.00 25.37
C GLY A 24 4.33 -10.80 24.93
N ILE A 25 5.07 -10.27 25.90
CA ILE A 25 5.89 -9.07 25.73
C ILE A 25 7.33 -9.48 25.49
N VAL A 26 7.93 -8.90 24.45
CA VAL A 26 9.33 -9.12 24.07
C VAL A 26 10.10 -7.81 24.06
N TYR A 27 11.43 -7.91 24.05
CA TYR A 27 12.34 -6.78 24.09
C TYR A 27 13.38 -6.93 22.97
N PRO A 28 13.00 -6.58 21.72
CA PRO A 28 13.87 -6.74 20.58
C PRO A 28 15.18 -5.97 20.76
N LYS A 29 16.26 -6.52 20.21
CA LYS A 29 17.58 -5.88 20.22
C LYS A 29 18.34 -6.19 18.93
N MET A 30 19.08 -5.19 18.47
CA MET A 30 20.06 -5.40 17.41
C MET A 30 21.22 -6.23 17.96
N LEU A 31 21.68 -7.20 17.18
CA LEU A 31 22.90 -7.94 17.47
C LEU A 31 24.02 -7.40 16.58
N GLU A 32 25.23 -7.29 17.13
CA GLU A 32 26.41 -6.93 16.36
C GLU A 32 26.74 -8.04 15.36
N SER A 33 26.82 -7.67 14.08
CA SER A 33 27.16 -8.61 13.01
C SER A 33 28.65 -8.91 13.01
N ARG A 34 29.01 -10.19 13.00
CA ARG A 34 30.38 -10.67 12.76
C ARG A 34 30.59 -11.09 11.30
N ALA A 35 29.56 -10.95 10.45
CA ALA A 35 29.60 -11.37 9.05
C ALA A 35 30.23 -10.28 8.17
N ALA A 36 31.07 -10.69 7.23
CA ALA A 36 31.70 -9.79 6.26
C ALA A 36 30.70 -9.10 5.30
N THR A 37 29.44 -9.54 5.29
CA THR A 37 28.36 -9.06 4.41
C THR A 37 27.68 -7.79 4.89
N GLY A 38 27.87 -7.37 6.17
CA GLY A 38 27.23 -6.19 6.74
C GLY A 38 25.74 -6.36 7.07
N GLU A 39 25.22 -7.59 7.03
CA GLU A 39 23.82 -7.91 7.39
C GLU A 39 23.56 -7.63 8.87
N ARG A 40 22.45 -6.95 9.16
CA ARG A 40 22.03 -6.61 10.52
C ARG A 40 21.15 -7.73 11.07
N MET A 41 21.46 -8.22 12.27
CA MET A 41 20.63 -9.23 12.93
C MET A 41 19.75 -8.58 14.00
N LEU A 42 18.47 -8.95 14.03
CA LEU A 42 17.49 -8.47 15.00
C LEU A 42 16.96 -9.65 15.80
N LYS A 43 17.33 -9.72 17.08
CA LYS A 43 16.78 -10.71 18.00
C LYS A 43 15.43 -10.21 18.50
N ILE A 44 14.34 -10.91 18.20
CA ILE A 44 12.99 -10.61 18.70
C ILE A 44 12.81 -11.22 20.10
N ASN A 45 13.08 -12.51 20.24
CA ASN A 45 13.10 -13.26 21.49
C ASN A 45 14.17 -14.37 21.41
N ASP A 46 14.17 -15.34 22.34
CA ASP A 46 15.18 -16.41 22.36
C ASP A 46 15.08 -17.39 21.18
N ASP A 47 13.90 -17.53 20.59
CA ASP A 47 13.62 -18.50 19.53
C ASP A 47 13.61 -17.87 18.13
N LEU A 48 13.44 -16.54 18.03
CA LEU A 48 13.30 -15.81 16.77
C LEU A 48 14.34 -14.71 16.63
N THR A 49 15.23 -14.88 15.65
CA THR A 49 16.20 -13.87 15.22
C THR A 49 16.08 -13.69 13.71
N LEU A 50 15.90 -12.43 13.29
CA LEU A 50 15.79 -12.06 11.88
C LEU A 50 17.13 -11.61 11.32
N THR A 51 17.42 -12.00 10.09
CA THR A 51 18.50 -11.47 9.25
C THR A 51 17.92 -10.39 8.35
N LEU A 52 18.20 -9.12 8.67
CA LEU A 52 17.57 -7.98 8.02
C LEU A 52 18.24 -7.61 6.71
N GLN A 53 17.46 -7.68 5.63
CA GLN A 53 17.82 -7.18 4.30
C GLN A 53 16.98 -5.95 3.96
N LYS A 54 17.58 -4.95 3.29
CA LYS A 54 16.85 -3.75 2.86
C LYS A 54 15.81 -4.08 1.79
N SER A 55 14.63 -3.48 1.92
CA SER A 55 13.53 -3.66 0.96
C SER A 55 13.39 -2.47 0.02
N LYS A 56 12.88 -2.76 -1.19
CA LYS A 56 12.40 -1.73 -2.11
C LYS A 56 10.96 -2.04 -2.53
N VAL A 57 10.06 -1.08 -2.38
CA VAL A 57 8.60 -1.23 -2.53
C VAL A 57 7.92 -0.06 -3.22
N PHE A 58 8.51 1.14 -3.24
CA PHE A 58 8.01 2.29 -3.97
C PHE A 58 8.71 2.44 -5.32
N ALA A 59 8.06 3.11 -6.26
CA ALA A 59 8.73 3.73 -7.40
C ALA A 59 9.57 4.93 -6.91
N ASP A 60 10.68 5.24 -7.60
CA ASP A 60 11.73 6.19 -7.15
C ASP A 60 11.19 7.44 -6.43
N ASP A 61 10.27 8.15 -7.08
CA ASP A 61 9.46 9.20 -6.48
C ASP A 61 7.98 8.79 -6.56
N PHE A 62 7.24 8.91 -5.46
CA PHE A 62 5.81 8.60 -5.43
C PHE A 62 4.99 9.73 -4.80
N LEU A 63 3.71 9.76 -5.19
CA LEU A 63 2.77 10.79 -4.74
C LEU A 63 1.86 10.23 -3.64
N PHE A 64 1.79 10.91 -2.49
CA PHE A 64 0.74 10.69 -1.51
C PHE A 64 -0.29 11.81 -1.62
N SER A 65 -1.51 11.48 -2.03
CA SER A 65 -2.61 12.42 -2.21
C SER A 65 -3.66 12.26 -1.11
N THR A 66 -4.18 13.37 -0.59
CA THR A 66 -5.28 13.42 0.40
C THR A 66 -6.06 14.72 0.24
N THR A 67 -7.17 14.90 0.94
CA THR A 67 -7.91 16.18 0.97
C THR A 67 -7.64 17.00 2.24
N ASP A 68 -7.82 18.32 2.21
CA ASP A 68 -8.01 19.22 3.36
C ASP A 68 -9.29 20.02 3.12
N GLY A 69 -10.37 19.66 3.82
CA GLY A 69 -11.73 20.09 3.47
C GLY A 69 -12.18 19.47 2.15
N ASN A 70 -12.13 20.24 1.06
CA ASN A 70 -12.39 19.80 -0.32
C ASN A 70 -11.21 20.09 -1.25
N GLU A 71 -10.12 20.67 -0.75
CA GLU A 71 -8.93 20.95 -1.55
C GLU A 71 -8.01 19.71 -1.56
N PRO A 72 -7.53 19.23 -2.72
CA PRO A 72 -6.55 18.17 -2.79
C PRO A 72 -5.17 18.67 -2.30
N ILE A 73 -4.48 17.83 -1.54
CA ILE A 73 -3.11 18.00 -1.08
C ILE A 73 -2.29 16.81 -1.56
N ASP A 74 -1.19 17.12 -2.22
CA ASP A 74 -0.23 16.16 -2.72
C ASP A 74 1.12 16.30 -2.00
N TYR A 75 1.62 15.20 -1.44
CA TYR A 75 2.94 15.08 -0.84
C TYR A 75 3.84 14.25 -1.75
N TYR A 76 4.87 14.89 -2.30
CA TYR A 76 5.93 14.19 -3.01
C TYR A 76 6.87 13.56 -1.99
N THR A 77 6.99 12.24 -2.03
CA THR A 77 7.84 11.47 -1.12
C THR A 77 8.87 10.69 -1.92
N LYS A 78 10.11 10.73 -1.47
CA LYS A 78 11.18 9.90 -2.04
C LYS A 78 11.06 8.49 -1.52
N ALA A 79 11.20 7.49 -2.40
CA ALA A 79 11.23 6.09 -2.00
C ALA A 79 12.28 5.84 -0.91
N GLU A 80 13.48 6.40 -1.07
CA GLU A 80 14.60 6.23 -0.13
C GLU A 80 14.22 6.61 1.32
N ASP A 81 13.47 7.69 1.51
CA ASP A 81 13.05 8.16 2.83
C ASP A 81 11.94 7.27 3.42
N ALA A 82 11.01 6.80 2.59
CA ALA A 82 9.91 5.93 2.99
C ALA A 82 10.38 4.49 3.31
N GLU A 83 11.42 4.02 2.61
CA GLU A 83 11.97 2.66 2.71
C GLU A 83 13.14 2.56 3.70
N ARG A 84 13.68 3.70 4.16
CA ARG A 84 14.87 3.77 5.00
C ARG A 84 14.84 2.79 6.16
N ASP A 85 13.68 2.61 6.79
CA ASP A 85 13.53 1.80 7.99
C ASP A 85 12.87 0.44 7.71
N ILE A 86 12.68 0.06 6.43
CA ILE A 86 11.96 -1.14 6.01
C ILE A 86 12.94 -2.26 5.67
N TYR A 87 12.71 -3.43 6.27
CA TYR A 87 13.55 -4.60 6.12
C TYR A 87 12.69 -5.85 5.90
N HIS A 88 13.31 -6.90 5.36
CA HIS A 88 12.74 -8.24 5.33
C HIS A 88 13.75 -9.30 5.77
N ASP A 89 13.21 -10.46 6.12
CA ASP A 89 13.91 -11.73 6.24
C ASP A 89 13.11 -12.75 5.41
N SER A 90 13.73 -13.27 4.34
CA SER A 90 13.06 -14.21 3.43
C SER A 90 12.87 -15.60 4.04
N THR A 91 13.72 -16.01 4.99
CA THR A 91 13.63 -17.32 5.64
C THR A 91 12.40 -17.38 6.54
N HIS A 92 12.13 -16.29 7.26
CA HIS A 92 10.99 -16.18 8.17
C HIS A 92 9.76 -15.53 7.53
N MET A 93 9.81 -15.21 6.24
CA MET A 93 8.75 -14.44 5.54
C MET A 93 8.38 -13.15 6.29
N ALA A 94 9.37 -12.52 6.93
CA ALA A 94 9.18 -11.36 7.78
C ALA A 94 9.36 -10.06 6.99
N SER A 95 8.49 -9.09 7.25
CA SER A 95 8.55 -7.74 6.70
C SER A 95 8.33 -6.78 7.86
N VAL A 96 9.35 -5.99 8.19
CA VAL A 96 9.34 -5.18 9.42
C VAL A 96 9.90 -3.79 9.18
N ARG A 97 9.30 -2.81 9.86
CA ARG A 97 9.92 -1.51 10.10
C ARG A 97 10.79 -1.63 11.36
N VAL A 98 12.05 -1.20 11.27
CA VAL A 98 13.01 -1.21 12.38
C VAL A 98 13.68 0.15 12.52
N THR A 99 13.63 0.74 13.72
CA THR A 99 14.39 1.95 14.08
C THR A 99 15.15 1.73 15.39
N ASP A 100 16.35 2.30 15.51
CA ASP A 100 17.26 2.10 16.65
C ASP A 100 17.73 3.40 17.33
N ASP A 101 17.21 4.57 16.93
CA ASP A 101 17.63 5.89 17.42
C ASP A 101 17.47 6.09 18.94
N ASP A 102 16.42 5.52 19.55
CA ASP A 102 16.10 5.67 20.97
C ASP A 102 15.58 4.35 21.54
N GLY A 103 16.42 3.33 21.42
CA GLY A 103 16.05 1.93 21.67
C GLY A 103 15.36 1.32 20.45
N VAL A 104 15.52 0.01 20.29
CA VAL A 104 15.00 -0.72 19.13
C VAL A 104 13.48 -0.70 19.16
N GLU A 105 12.88 -0.25 18.07
CA GLU A 105 11.45 -0.28 17.80
C GLU A 105 11.21 -1.11 16.54
N VAL A 106 10.32 -2.10 16.64
CA VAL A 106 9.98 -3.04 15.58
C VAL A 106 8.46 -3.08 15.39
N GLU A 107 8.02 -2.93 14.16
CA GLU A 107 6.60 -3.08 13.81
C GLU A 107 6.49 -3.85 12.49
N GLY A 108 5.61 -4.85 12.43
CA GLY A 108 5.30 -5.53 11.18
C GLY A 108 4.98 -7.00 11.32
N ILE A 109 5.35 -7.73 10.27
CA ILE A 109 5.01 -9.12 10.02
C ILE A 109 6.23 -10.00 10.31
N LEU A 110 6.05 -11.05 11.12
CA LEU A 110 7.11 -11.99 11.53
C LEU A 110 6.89 -13.40 10.96
N GLY A 111 6.11 -13.51 9.88
CA GLY A 111 5.67 -14.76 9.27
C GLY A 111 4.20 -14.70 8.89
N GLU A 112 3.53 -15.84 8.81
CA GLU A 112 2.11 -15.88 8.39
C GLU A 112 1.18 -15.19 9.37
N ARG A 113 1.19 -15.66 10.62
CA ARG A 113 0.23 -15.25 11.65
C ARG A 113 0.85 -14.33 12.69
N LEU A 114 2.15 -14.46 12.92
CA LEU A 114 2.85 -13.70 13.95
C LEU A 114 3.08 -12.25 13.50
N ARG A 115 2.79 -11.32 14.40
CA ARG A 115 2.99 -9.88 14.25
C ARG A 115 3.72 -9.32 15.45
N VAL A 116 4.33 -8.16 15.26
CA VAL A 116 4.98 -7.40 16.32
C VAL A 116 4.57 -5.93 16.26
N LYS A 117 4.26 -5.35 17.42
CA LYS A 117 3.99 -3.92 17.57
C LYS A 117 4.63 -3.36 18.83
N PRO A 118 5.12 -2.10 18.82
CA PRO A 118 5.68 -1.49 20.02
C PRO A 118 4.58 -1.16 21.05
N LEU A 119 4.95 -1.15 22.33
CA LEU A 119 4.08 -0.75 23.45
C LEU A 119 4.58 0.57 24.07
N PRO A 120 4.33 1.73 23.43
CA PRO A 120 4.93 3.01 23.85
C PRO A 120 4.45 3.50 25.22
N ALA A 121 3.28 3.05 25.69
CA ALA A 121 2.74 3.40 27.00
C ALA A 121 3.37 2.61 28.15
N MET A 122 4.11 1.53 27.86
CA MET A 122 4.68 0.65 28.86
C MET A 122 6.14 1.03 29.15
N ALA A 123 6.56 0.90 30.41
CA ALA A 123 7.89 1.30 30.85
C ALA A 123 8.99 0.45 30.19
N ARG A 124 10.13 1.10 29.90
CA ARG A 124 11.34 0.42 29.42
C ARG A 124 11.96 -0.42 30.53
N THR A 125 12.77 -1.40 30.13
CA THR A 125 13.63 -2.12 31.07
C THR A 125 14.70 -1.19 31.66
N SER A 126 15.34 -1.61 32.75
CA SER A 126 16.50 -0.90 33.35
C SER A 126 17.63 -0.65 32.34
N ASN A 127 17.75 -1.52 31.34
CA ASN A 127 18.77 -1.44 30.30
C ASN A 127 18.30 -0.62 29.07
N GLY A 128 17.16 0.07 29.17
CA GLY A 128 16.64 0.95 28.13
C GLY A 128 15.91 0.26 26.97
N LEU A 129 15.68 -1.07 27.05
CA LEU A 129 14.96 -1.80 26.00
C LEU A 129 13.46 -1.45 26.00
N ARG A 130 12.91 -1.27 24.80
CA ARG A 130 11.49 -0.97 24.59
C ARG A 130 10.64 -2.25 24.54
N PRO A 131 9.51 -2.30 25.26
CA PRO A 131 8.60 -3.44 25.19
C PRO A 131 7.83 -3.48 23.87
N HIS A 132 7.65 -4.69 23.36
CA HIS A 132 6.88 -4.99 22.17
C HIS A 132 5.89 -6.11 22.47
N MET A 133 4.74 -6.09 21.82
CA MET A 133 3.75 -7.15 21.89
C MET A 133 3.91 -8.07 20.68
N LEU A 134 4.02 -9.36 20.94
CA LEU A 134 3.79 -10.39 19.93
C LEU A 134 2.32 -10.81 19.98
N TYR A 135 1.70 -10.87 18.81
CA TYR A 135 0.32 -11.31 18.69
C TYR A 135 0.13 -12.08 17.40
N GLU A 136 -0.81 -13.02 17.42
CA GLU A 136 -1.24 -13.73 16.22
C GLU A 136 -2.48 -13.09 15.64
N VAL A 137 -2.55 -13.13 14.31
CA VAL A 137 -3.79 -12.92 13.56
C VAL A 137 -4.32 -14.25 13.06
N ASP A 138 -5.63 -14.35 12.86
CA ASP A 138 -6.24 -15.58 12.37
C ASP A 138 -5.79 -15.93 10.94
N ALA A 139 -5.87 -17.20 10.58
CA ALA A 139 -5.61 -17.66 9.22
C ALA A 139 -6.89 -17.50 8.38
N HIS A 140 -6.76 -17.11 7.11
CA HIS A 140 -7.87 -17.09 6.17
C HIS A 140 -8.22 -18.53 5.73
N GLU A 141 -8.86 -19.30 6.59
CA GLU A 141 -9.39 -20.62 6.23
C GLU A 141 -10.86 -20.49 5.81
N ASN A 142 -11.07 -20.09 4.56
CA ASN A 142 -12.40 -20.08 3.95
C ASN A 142 -12.48 -21.13 2.82
N GLY A 143 -13.69 -21.64 2.55
CA GLY A 143 -13.94 -22.42 1.34
C GLY A 143 -13.64 -21.60 0.07
N ARG A 144 -13.71 -22.21 -1.12
CA ARG A 144 -13.53 -21.52 -2.43
C ARG A 144 -14.42 -20.27 -2.52
N PRO A 145 -13.90 -19.05 -2.31
CA PRO A 145 -14.70 -17.84 -2.32
C PRO A 145 -14.84 -17.31 -3.75
N HIS A 146 -15.93 -16.59 -4.04
CA HIS A 146 -16.11 -15.85 -5.29
C HIS A 146 -15.39 -14.49 -5.20
N ASP A 147 -14.06 -14.52 -5.15
CA ASP A 147 -13.15 -13.38 -4.93
C ASP A 147 -12.54 -12.81 -6.22
N TYR A 148 -12.89 -13.33 -7.40
CA TYR A 148 -12.49 -12.73 -8.66
C TYR A 148 -13.64 -12.74 -9.66
N GLY A 149 -13.54 -11.84 -10.65
CA GLY A 149 -14.53 -11.74 -11.70
C GLY A 149 -13.94 -11.33 -13.04
N SER A 150 -14.79 -11.41 -14.06
CA SER A 150 -14.51 -10.84 -15.38
C SER A 150 -15.41 -9.61 -15.58
N PRO A 151 -14.91 -8.53 -16.17
CA PRO A 151 -15.75 -7.42 -16.61
C PRO A 151 -16.88 -7.87 -17.55
N ASN A 152 -18.05 -7.22 -17.47
CA ASN A 152 -19.24 -7.53 -18.28
C ASN A 152 -19.16 -7.09 -19.76
N THR A 153 -17.95 -7.06 -20.35
CA THR A 153 -17.79 -6.81 -21.78
C THR A 153 -17.04 -7.99 -22.38
N SER A 154 -16.99 -8.15 -23.70
CA SER A 154 -16.19 -9.22 -24.34
C SER A 154 -15.07 -8.69 -25.23
N ASN A 155 -14.91 -7.36 -25.31
CA ASN A 155 -13.92 -6.69 -26.15
C ASN A 155 -13.66 -5.25 -25.66
N THR A 156 -12.84 -5.04 -24.62
CA THR A 156 -12.20 -3.72 -24.43
C THR A 156 -10.74 -3.79 -24.85
N PRO A 157 -10.28 -2.93 -25.78
CA PRO A 157 -8.87 -2.88 -26.16
C PRO A 157 -8.04 -2.52 -24.94
N VAL A 158 -7.08 -3.36 -24.58
CA VAL A 158 -6.03 -2.98 -23.64
C VAL A 158 -5.17 -1.94 -24.34
N GLU A 159 -5.14 -0.72 -23.80
CA GLU A 159 -4.50 0.40 -24.48
C GLU A 159 -2.98 0.21 -24.54
N SER A 160 -2.44 0.11 -25.75
CA SER A 160 -1.04 0.38 -26.02
C SER A 160 -0.77 1.85 -25.68
N ARG A 161 -0.07 2.13 -24.57
CA ARG A 161 0.44 3.49 -24.28
C ARG A 161 1.19 3.99 -25.53
N THR A 162 0.70 5.09 -26.10
CA THR A 162 1.07 5.60 -27.42
C THR A 162 2.54 5.99 -27.48
N GLY A 163 3.29 5.25 -28.29
CA GLY A 163 4.71 5.48 -28.56
C GLY A 163 5.14 4.61 -29.74
N SER A 164 4.94 5.14 -30.96
CA SER A 164 5.35 4.48 -32.21
C SER A 164 6.87 4.32 -32.25
N THR A 165 7.35 3.09 -32.09
CA THR A 165 8.68 2.69 -32.60
C THR A 165 8.61 1.28 -33.19
N LYS A 166 9.22 1.15 -34.38
CA LYS A 166 9.28 -0.05 -35.21
C LYS A 166 9.78 -1.26 -34.39
N HIS A 167 9.11 -2.40 -34.55
CA HIS A 167 9.38 -3.61 -33.77
C HIS A 167 10.69 -4.28 -34.21
N SER A 168 11.75 -4.06 -33.44
CA SER A 168 12.78 -5.08 -33.25
C SER A 168 12.20 -6.18 -32.37
N MET A 169 12.64 -7.42 -32.56
CA MET A 169 12.31 -8.57 -31.72
C MET A 169 12.88 -8.33 -30.31
N TYR A 170 12.17 -7.56 -29.47
CA TYR A 170 12.69 -7.03 -28.22
C TYR A 170 12.93 -8.14 -27.20
N LYS A 171 14.10 -8.06 -26.54
CA LYS A 171 14.47 -8.83 -25.35
C LYS A 171 13.33 -8.75 -24.32
N ILE A 172 12.62 -9.85 -24.14
CA ILE A 172 11.63 -10.03 -23.08
C ILE A 172 12.34 -9.79 -21.73
N PRO A 173 11.85 -8.86 -20.88
CA PRO A 173 12.50 -8.58 -19.61
C PRO A 173 12.39 -9.81 -18.69
N LEU A 174 13.51 -10.13 -18.02
CA LEU A 174 13.58 -11.19 -17.02
C LEU A 174 12.92 -10.80 -15.69
N GLU A 175 12.66 -9.51 -15.51
CA GLU A 175 12.06 -8.93 -14.30
C GLU A 175 11.04 -7.87 -14.69
N ILE A 176 9.86 -7.90 -14.08
CA ILE A 176 8.81 -6.90 -14.24
C ILE A 176 8.48 -6.27 -12.90
N TYR A 177 7.94 -5.05 -12.97
CA TYR A 177 7.69 -4.25 -11.79
C TYR A 177 6.31 -3.61 -11.87
N PRO A 178 5.24 -4.38 -11.60
CA PRO A 178 3.88 -3.86 -11.68
C PRO A 178 3.72 -2.61 -10.80
N GLU A 179 3.35 -1.51 -11.45
CA GLU A 179 3.15 -0.21 -10.82
C GLU A 179 1.73 -0.09 -10.24
N VAL A 180 1.62 -0.12 -8.90
CA VAL A 180 0.37 -0.15 -8.16
C VAL A 180 0.11 1.21 -7.50
N HIS A 181 -1.04 1.82 -7.79
CA HIS A 181 -1.51 3.00 -7.06
C HIS A 181 -2.55 2.58 -6.02
N LEU A 182 -2.26 2.84 -4.74
CA LEU A 182 -3.14 2.45 -3.65
C LEU A 182 -4.18 3.53 -3.38
N VAL A 183 -5.43 3.12 -3.15
CA VAL A 183 -6.49 3.98 -2.64
C VAL A 183 -6.94 3.43 -1.29
N VAL A 184 -7.11 4.31 -0.31
CA VAL A 184 -7.37 3.95 1.08
C VAL A 184 -8.63 4.65 1.54
N ASP A 185 -9.58 3.88 2.07
CA ASP A 185 -10.84 4.42 2.54
C ASP A 185 -10.69 5.19 3.87
N SER A 186 -11.71 5.99 4.19
CA SER A 186 -11.74 6.83 5.39
C SER A 186 -11.77 6.03 6.70
N THR A 187 -12.35 4.83 6.69
CA THR A 187 -12.38 3.92 7.85
C THR A 187 -10.99 3.42 8.18
N PHE A 188 -10.23 2.98 7.18
CA PHE A 188 -8.85 2.54 7.32
C PHE A 188 -7.95 3.70 7.76
N ALA A 189 -8.02 4.84 7.05
CA ALA A 189 -7.21 6.00 7.32
C ALA A 189 -7.42 6.59 8.73
N SER A 190 -8.65 6.51 9.25
CA SER A 190 -9.00 7.02 10.59
C SER A 190 -8.26 6.31 11.72
N ALA A 191 -7.94 5.02 11.57
CA ALA A 191 -7.18 4.26 12.57
C ALA A 191 -5.75 4.81 12.74
N PHE A 192 -5.20 5.38 11.67
CA PHE A 192 -3.92 6.06 11.66
C PHE A 192 -4.04 7.56 11.97
N LYS A 193 -5.22 8.04 12.37
CA LYS A 193 -5.53 9.46 12.59
C LYS A 193 -5.23 10.32 11.34
N PHE A 194 -5.39 9.72 10.15
CA PHE A 194 -5.06 10.36 8.86
C PHE A 194 -3.61 10.84 8.76
N ASP A 195 -2.69 10.17 9.46
CA ASP A 195 -1.26 10.47 9.44
C ASP A 195 -0.61 9.86 8.19
N VAL A 196 -0.18 10.74 7.28
CA VAL A 196 0.45 10.41 6.00
C VAL A 196 1.67 9.48 6.17
N TYR A 197 2.49 9.72 7.19
CA TYR A 197 3.72 8.95 7.40
C TYR A 197 3.42 7.55 7.91
N LYS A 198 2.45 7.42 8.82
CA LYS A 198 2.05 6.11 9.34
C LYS A 198 1.40 5.25 8.26
N VAL A 199 0.51 5.84 7.46
CA VAL A 199 -0.14 5.13 6.34
C VAL A 199 0.90 4.70 5.30
N THR A 200 1.81 5.59 4.91
CA THR A 200 2.91 5.27 3.99
C THR A 200 3.75 4.10 4.49
N ARG A 201 4.19 4.13 5.75
CA ARG A 201 5.03 3.07 6.34
C ARG A 201 4.29 1.74 6.45
N TYR A 202 3.01 1.78 6.78
CA TYR A 202 2.17 0.60 6.82
C TYR A 202 2.12 -0.09 5.46
N PHE A 203 1.83 0.67 4.38
CA PHE A 203 1.80 0.10 3.04
C PHE A 203 3.17 -0.34 2.52
N ALA A 204 4.25 0.27 2.99
CA ALA A 204 5.60 -0.21 2.73
C ALA A 204 5.82 -1.62 3.29
N VAL A 205 5.45 -1.86 4.56
CA VAL A 205 5.54 -3.17 5.21
C VAL A 205 4.62 -4.19 4.54
N LEU A 206 3.36 -3.81 4.26
CA LEU A 206 2.36 -4.68 3.63
C LEU A 206 2.79 -5.12 2.22
N THR A 207 3.24 -4.17 1.40
CA THR A 207 3.66 -4.45 0.02
C THR A 207 4.96 -5.23 -0.01
N ASN A 208 5.88 -4.99 0.93
CA ASN A 208 7.08 -5.80 1.08
C ASN A 208 6.74 -7.25 1.44
N ALA A 209 5.75 -7.47 2.31
CA ALA A 209 5.27 -8.81 2.64
C ALA A 209 4.61 -9.52 1.45
N ALA A 210 3.90 -8.77 0.59
CA ALA A 210 3.43 -9.30 -0.68
C ALA A 210 4.60 -9.64 -1.59
N ASN A 211 5.60 -8.76 -1.71
CA ASN A 211 6.79 -9.01 -2.53
C ASN A 211 7.59 -10.25 -2.09
N LEU A 212 7.60 -10.60 -0.81
CA LEU A 212 8.18 -11.88 -0.35
C LEU A 212 7.46 -13.09 -0.95
N ARG A 213 6.15 -13.02 -1.18
CA ARG A 213 5.38 -14.07 -1.87
C ARG A 213 5.66 -14.07 -3.36
N TYR A 214 5.68 -12.88 -3.99
CA TYR A 214 6.05 -12.73 -5.39
C TYR A 214 7.50 -13.14 -5.69
N ALA A 215 8.38 -13.22 -4.69
CA ALA A 215 9.74 -13.73 -4.86
C ALA A 215 9.78 -15.21 -5.32
N SER A 216 8.68 -15.96 -5.17
CA SER A 216 8.53 -17.30 -5.74
C SER A 216 8.48 -17.32 -7.28
N PHE A 217 8.23 -16.18 -7.93
CA PHE A 217 8.28 -16.06 -9.38
C PHE A 217 9.71 -16.17 -9.93
N VAL A 218 9.95 -17.18 -10.75
CA VAL A 218 11.28 -17.38 -11.37
C VAL A 218 11.43 -16.59 -12.67
N PHE A 219 10.41 -16.62 -13.55
CA PHE A 219 10.44 -15.91 -14.83
C PHE A 219 9.03 -15.51 -15.30
N PRO A 220 8.74 -14.21 -15.48
CA PRO A 220 9.59 -13.10 -15.05
C PRO A 220 9.66 -13.06 -13.52
N LYS A 221 10.74 -12.55 -12.93
CA LYS A 221 10.68 -12.13 -11.53
C LYS A 221 9.69 -10.97 -11.40
N VAL A 222 8.91 -10.94 -10.34
CA VAL A 222 7.89 -9.92 -10.12
C VAL A 222 8.19 -9.16 -8.84
N GLN A 223 8.20 -7.84 -8.91
CA GLN A 223 8.30 -6.98 -7.73
C GLN A 223 7.33 -5.80 -7.85
N LEU A 224 6.28 -5.82 -7.03
CA LEU A 224 5.30 -4.74 -6.94
C LEU A 224 5.95 -3.43 -6.52
N ARG A 225 5.50 -2.33 -7.14
CA ARG A 225 5.98 -0.97 -6.88
C ARG A 225 4.81 -0.03 -6.62
N ILE A 226 4.76 0.57 -5.44
CA ILE A 226 3.80 1.63 -5.13
C ILE A 226 4.21 2.90 -5.89
N THR A 227 3.35 3.37 -6.80
CA THR A 227 3.53 4.64 -7.53
C THR A 227 2.83 5.82 -6.86
N GLY A 228 1.85 5.54 -6.01
CA GLY A 228 1.18 6.54 -5.21
C GLY A 228 0.18 5.95 -4.23
N ILE A 229 -0.25 6.80 -3.29
CA ILE A 229 -1.26 6.47 -2.29
C ILE A 229 -2.28 7.61 -2.29
N THR A 230 -3.57 7.30 -2.44
CA THR A 230 -4.68 8.24 -2.25
C THR A 230 -5.43 7.88 -0.98
N MET A 231 -5.40 8.79 0.00
CA MET A 231 -6.07 8.62 1.28
C MET A 231 -7.35 9.46 1.33
N ASN A 232 -8.50 8.78 1.44
CA ASN A 232 -9.79 9.44 1.62
C ASN A 232 -10.01 9.79 3.10
N LYS A 233 -10.63 10.94 3.38
CA LYS A 233 -10.81 11.41 4.76
C LYS A 233 -12.23 11.31 5.30
N LYS A 234 -13.21 11.17 4.41
CA LYS A 234 -14.63 11.14 4.78
C LYS A 234 -15.44 10.32 3.77
N PRO A 235 -16.63 9.83 4.14
CA PRO A 235 -17.51 9.09 3.25
C PRO A 235 -17.84 9.80 1.93
N ALA A 236 -17.89 11.15 1.93
CA ALA A 236 -18.14 11.93 0.72
C ALA A 236 -17.00 11.86 -0.31
N ASP A 237 -15.78 11.47 0.09
CA ASP A 237 -14.63 11.30 -0.79
C ASP A 237 -14.64 9.93 -1.51
N GLU A 238 -15.47 8.99 -1.01
CA GLU A 238 -15.54 7.60 -1.42
C GLU A 238 -16.97 7.18 -1.87
N PRO A 239 -17.60 7.91 -2.81
CA PRO A 239 -18.98 7.64 -3.22
C PRO A 239 -19.14 6.32 -3.99
N TYR A 240 -18.04 5.66 -4.34
CA TYR A 240 -18.03 4.29 -4.87
C TYR A 240 -18.31 3.22 -3.81
N ILE A 241 -18.29 3.55 -2.50
CA ILE A 241 -18.52 2.54 -1.44
C ILE A 241 -20.01 2.31 -1.22
N HIS A 242 -20.45 1.07 -1.50
CA HIS A 242 -21.84 0.64 -1.30
C HIS A 242 -22.05 0.02 0.07
N ASN A 243 -22.40 0.84 1.07
CA ASN A 243 -22.68 0.36 2.43
C ASN A 243 -23.99 -0.44 2.51
N VAL A 244 -24.01 -1.51 3.30
CA VAL A 244 -25.21 -2.36 3.48
C VAL A 244 -26.09 -1.81 4.60
N LYS A 245 -27.31 -1.40 4.25
CA LYS A 245 -28.30 -0.87 5.21
C LYS A 245 -28.67 -1.92 6.27
N GLY A 246 -28.63 -1.53 7.54
CA GLY A 246 -28.92 -2.41 8.68
C GLY A 246 -27.70 -3.19 9.20
N TYR A 247 -26.55 -3.07 8.54
CA TYR A 247 -25.29 -3.72 8.92
C TYR A 247 -24.17 -2.70 9.20
N GLU A 248 -24.52 -1.43 9.45
CA GLU A 248 -23.57 -0.33 9.65
C GLU A 248 -22.63 -0.58 10.83
N LYS A 249 -23.13 -1.25 11.88
CA LYS A 249 -22.35 -1.65 13.06
C LYS A 249 -21.12 -2.47 12.70
N TYR A 250 -21.23 -3.33 11.69
CA TYR A 250 -20.18 -4.22 11.23
C TYR A 250 -19.45 -3.66 10.00
N ARG A 251 -19.88 -2.47 9.52
CA ARG A 251 -19.30 -1.73 8.40
C ARG A 251 -19.32 -2.55 7.11
N ASN A 252 -20.39 -3.30 6.86
CA ASN A 252 -20.49 -4.12 5.65
C ASN A 252 -20.66 -3.28 4.39
N ILE A 253 -19.98 -3.70 3.32
CA ILE A 253 -20.08 -3.12 1.98
C ILE A 253 -20.31 -4.19 0.93
N LEU A 254 -21.00 -3.85 -0.16
CA LEU A 254 -21.17 -4.75 -1.30
C LEU A 254 -19.96 -4.67 -2.22
N PHE A 255 -19.15 -5.72 -2.29
CA PHE A 255 -17.84 -5.62 -2.96
C PHE A 255 -17.92 -5.51 -4.48
N LYS A 256 -18.87 -6.19 -5.13
CA LYS A 256 -19.02 -6.18 -6.59
C LYS A 256 -19.39 -4.78 -7.10
N GLU A 257 -20.43 -4.22 -6.50
CA GLU A 257 -20.92 -2.87 -6.76
C GLU A 257 -19.87 -1.82 -6.41
N THR A 258 -19.16 -2.02 -5.29
CA THR A 258 -18.05 -1.13 -4.89
C THR A 258 -16.92 -1.17 -5.92
N LEU A 259 -16.48 -2.33 -6.40
CA LEU A 259 -15.38 -2.41 -7.37
C LEU A 259 -15.78 -1.81 -8.72
N GLU A 260 -17.02 -2.04 -9.15
CA GLU A 260 -17.55 -1.49 -10.40
C GLU A 260 -17.56 0.03 -10.39
N ASP A 261 -18.14 0.65 -9.36
CA ASP A 261 -18.20 2.11 -9.25
C ASP A 261 -16.84 2.72 -8.91
N PHE A 262 -15.99 1.99 -8.17
CA PHE A 262 -14.59 2.37 -7.97
C PHE A 262 -13.87 2.49 -9.31
N ASN A 263 -14.00 1.50 -10.19
CA ASN A 263 -13.42 1.53 -11.53
C ASN A 263 -13.89 2.77 -12.32
N LYS A 264 -15.21 3.00 -12.35
CA LYS A 264 -15.81 4.16 -13.05
C LYS A 264 -15.24 5.48 -12.53
N GLN A 265 -15.09 5.63 -11.22
CA GLN A 265 -14.58 6.85 -10.64
C GLN A 265 -13.08 7.02 -10.85
N MET A 266 -12.30 5.94 -10.78
CA MET A 266 -10.85 6.00 -10.94
C MET A 266 -10.45 6.34 -12.38
N LYS A 267 -11.23 5.96 -13.40
CA LYS A 267 -11.00 6.38 -14.80
C LYS A 267 -10.92 7.90 -15.00
N SER A 268 -11.50 8.70 -14.10
CA SER A 268 -11.39 10.17 -14.15
C SER A 268 -10.07 10.72 -13.59
N LYS A 269 -9.25 9.88 -12.95
CA LYS A 269 -8.05 10.28 -12.21
C LYS A 269 -6.79 10.13 -13.09
N PRO A 270 -5.86 11.11 -13.08
CA PRO A 270 -4.64 11.04 -13.89
C PRO A 270 -3.78 9.80 -13.62
N PHE A 271 -3.68 9.40 -12.34
CA PHE A 271 -2.86 8.24 -11.94
C PHE A 271 -3.37 6.91 -12.49
N TYR A 272 -4.64 6.83 -12.91
CA TYR A 272 -5.25 5.60 -13.40
C TYR A 272 -4.55 5.11 -14.68
N TYR A 273 -4.23 6.03 -15.60
CA TYR A 273 -3.58 5.67 -16.86
C TYR A 273 -2.06 5.52 -16.76
N THR A 274 -1.45 6.10 -15.72
CA THR A 274 0.00 5.98 -15.44
C THR A 274 0.36 4.81 -14.53
N SER A 275 -0.62 4.16 -13.90
CA SER A 275 -0.42 2.96 -13.09
C SER A 275 -0.84 1.72 -13.87
N ASP A 276 -0.22 0.59 -13.56
CA ASP A 276 -0.57 -0.70 -14.16
C ASP A 276 -1.80 -1.30 -13.47
N ILE A 277 -1.94 -1.04 -12.17
CA ILE A 277 -3.06 -1.46 -11.31
C ILE A 277 -3.43 -0.30 -10.36
N VAL A 278 -4.72 -0.10 -10.10
CA VAL A 278 -5.23 0.79 -9.04
C VAL A 278 -6.00 -0.02 -8.02
N PHE A 279 -5.56 -0.02 -6.77
CA PHE A 279 -5.97 -1.01 -5.79
C PHE A 279 -6.57 -0.36 -4.53
N LEU A 280 -7.81 -0.72 -4.16
CA LEU A 280 -8.48 -0.22 -2.95
C LEU A 280 -8.16 -1.12 -1.76
N VAL A 281 -7.59 -0.54 -0.70
CA VAL A 281 -7.47 -1.23 0.59
C VAL A 281 -8.49 -0.67 1.56
N THR A 282 -9.35 -1.54 2.08
CA THR A 282 -10.52 -1.16 2.88
C THR A 282 -10.44 -1.68 4.31
N GLY A 283 -10.85 -0.83 5.26
CA GLY A 283 -11.05 -1.21 6.66
C GLY A 283 -12.48 -1.66 6.96
N LYS A 284 -13.29 -1.88 5.91
CA LYS A 284 -14.71 -2.27 5.95
C LYS A 284 -14.83 -3.76 5.64
N ASN A 285 -16.01 -4.32 5.93
CA ASN A 285 -16.31 -5.74 5.76
C ASN A 285 -16.99 -5.97 4.40
N MET A 286 -16.24 -6.44 3.42
CA MET A 286 -16.69 -6.85 2.10
C MET A 286 -17.70 -7.99 2.18
N SER A 287 -18.78 -7.84 1.43
CA SER A 287 -19.92 -8.75 1.50
C SER A 287 -20.67 -8.85 0.20
N GLU A 288 -21.45 -9.91 0.06
CA GLU A 288 -22.41 -10.09 -1.03
C GLU A 288 -23.70 -10.74 -0.53
N TRP A 289 -24.78 -10.56 -1.28
CA TRP A 289 -26.04 -11.28 -1.04
C TRP A 289 -26.03 -12.60 -1.80
N VAL A 290 -26.12 -13.72 -1.08
CA VAL A 290 -26.29 -15.07 -1.65
C VAL A 290 -27.56 -15.67 -1.06
N ASP A 291 -28.52 -16.02 -1.91
CA ASP A 291 -29.80 -16.60 -1.53
C ASP A 291 -30.53 -15.81 -0.42
N GLY A 292 -30.48 -14.48 -0.51
CA GLY A 292 -31.11 -13.57 0.46
C GLY A 292 -30.40 -13.46 1.81
N LYS A 293 -29.21 -14.06 1.97
CA LYS A 293 -28.35 -13.93 3.15
C LYS A 293 -27.12 -13.10 2.82
N LEU A 294 -26.75 -12.20 3.73
CA LEU A 294 -25.53 -11.42 3.59
C LEU A 294 -24.34 -12.27 4.01
N GLN A 295 -23.41 -12.44 3.09
CA GLN A 295 -22.22 -13.23 3.24
C GLN A 295 -21.01 -12.31 3.32
N HIS A 296 -20.08 -12.60 4.24
CA HIS A 296 -18.99 -11.70 4.61
C HIS A 296 -17.64 -12.43 4.71
N TRP A 297 -17.47 -13.54 3.98
CA TRP A 297 -16.24 -14.34 3.98
C TRP A 297 -15.22 -13.89 2.93
N VAL A 298 -15.60 -12.93 2.08
CA VAL A 298 -14.79 -12.45 0.96
C VAL A 298 -13.84 -11.38 1.47
N GLY A 299 -12.54 -11.69 1.54
CA GLY A 299 -11.54 -10.72 1.98
C GLY A 299 -11.02 -9.81 0.87
N GLY A 300 -11.34 -10.10 -0.40
CA GLY A 300 -10.78 -9.41 -1.56
C GLY A 300 -11.60 -9.63 -2.83
N TYR A 301 -11.46 -8.72 -3.78
CA TYR A 301 -12.07 -8.86 -5.10
C TYR A 301 -11.28 -8.14 -6.19
N ALA A 302 -10.91 -8.87 -7.24
CA ALA A 302 -10.19 -8.31 -8.38
C ALA A 302 -10.76 -8.76 -9.73
N TYR A 303 -10.58 -7.91 -10.75
CA TYR A 303 -10.83 -8.33 -12.13
C TYR A 303 -9.62 -9.11 -12.68
N LEU A 304 -9.90 -10.29 -13.23
CA LEU A 304 -8.89 -11.22 -13.71
C LEU A 304 -8.17 -10.69 -14.97
N GLY A 305 -6.84 -10.68 -14.93
CA GLY A 305 -5.98 -10.37 -16.08
C GLY A 305 -6.18 -8.95 -16.64
N THR A 306 -6.54 -8.00 -15.77
CA THR A 306 -6.90 -6.64 -16.19
C THR A 306 -5.79 -5.61 -16.01
N ALA A 307 -4.60 -5.99 -15.54
CA ALA A 307 -3.44 -5.11 -15.58
C ALA A 307 -3.27 -4.50 -16.99
N CYS A 308 -2.92 -3.21 -17.06
CA CYS A 308 -2.88 -2.41 -18.30
C CYS A 308 -4.22 -2.12 -19.00
N SER A 309 -5.35 -2.70 -18.56
CA SER A 309 -6.66 -2.55 -19.25
C SER A 309 -7.52 -1.43 -18.67
N GLU A 310 -8.68 -1.15 -19.26
CA GLU A 310 -9.66 -0.23 -18.68
C GLU A 310 -10.32 -0.72 -17.37
N TRP A 311 -9.99 -1.93 -16.92
CA TRP A 311 -10.56 -2.58 -15.74
C TRP A 311 -9.47 -2.93 -14.71
N ARG A 312 -8.37 -2.17 -14.69
CA ARG A 312 -7.14 -2.42 -13.90
C ARG A 312 -7.30 -2.19 -12.39
N VAL A 313 -8.43 -2.58 -11.83
CA VAL A 313 -8.75 -2.40 -10.41
C VAL A 313 -8.85 -3.72 -9.67
N GLY A 314 -8.54 -3.66 -8.38
CA GLY A 314 -8.78 -4.70 -7.40
C GLY A 314 -9.00 -4.08 -6.02
N MET A 315 -9.44 -4.88 -5.06
CA MET A 315 -9.58 -4.45 -3.68
C MET A 315 -9.32 -5.57 -2.69
N SER A 316 -8.87 -5.21 -1.49
CA SER A 316 -8.76 -6.14 -0.36
C SER A 316 -9.15 -5.48 0.94
N GLU A 317 -9.73 -6.27 1.83
CA GLU A 317 -9.83 -5.96 3.24
C GLU A 317 -8.47 -6.00 3.91
N ASP A 318 -8.25 -5.05 4.80
CA ASP A 318 -7.22 -5.17 5.81
C ASP A 318 -7.68 -4.44 7.07
N PRO A 319 -7.97 -5.17 8.16
CA PRO A 319 -8.17 -4.59 9.47
C PRO A 319 -6.99 -3.67 9.82
N PRO A 320 -7.23 -2.35 10.02
CA PRO A 320 -6.13 -1.41 10.13
C PRO A 320 -5.18 -1.77 11.26
N THR A 321 -3.88 -1.55 11.06
CA THR A 321 -2.79 -1.85 12.02
C THR A 321 -2.44 -3.32 12.22
N SER A 322 -3.15 -4.27 11.60
CA SER A 322 -2.97 -5.71 11.85
C SER A 322 -2.03 -6.42 10.85
N TYR A 323 -1.89 -5.89 9.64
CA TYR A 323 -1.29 -6.58 8.49
C TYR A 323 -1.93 -7.94 8.19
N TYR A 324 -3.20 -8.12 8.56
CA TYR A 324 -3.95 -9.36 8.30
C TYR A 324 -4.18 -9.55 6.80
N GLY A 325 -4.49 -8.46 6.08
CA GLY A 325 -4.72 -8.47 4.64
C GLY A 325 -3.49 -8.77 3.78
N ALA A 326 -2.31 -9.06 4.34
CA ALA A 326 -1.09 -9.30 3.57
C ALA A 326 -1.21 -10.50 2.59
N TYR A 327 -1.94 -11.54 3.00
CA TYR A 327 -2.24 -12.68 2.14
C TYR A 327 -3.14 -12.26 0.98
N VAL A 328 -4.30 -11.70 1.30
CA VAL A 328 -5.32 -11.34 0.32
C VAL A 328 -4.83 -10.25 -0.62
N PHE A 329 -4.12 -9.24 -0.11
CA PHE A 329 -3.50 -8.20 -0.93
C PHE A 329 -2.58 -8.78 -2.02
N ALA A 330 -1.78 -9.80 -1.70
CA ALA A 330 -0.94 -10.48 -2.69
C ALA A 330 -1.76 -11.35 -3.65
N HIS A 331 -2.80 -12.04 -3.14
CA HIS A 331 -3.70 -12.89 -3.92
C HIS A 331 -4.46 -12.08 -4.99
N GLU A 332 -5.10 -10.98 -4.60
CA GLU A 332 -5.90 -10.14 -5.49
C GLU A 332 -5.07 -9.41 -6.54
N LEU A 333 -3.88 -8.94 -6.18
CA LEU A 333 -2.95 -8.39 -7.16
C LEU A 333 -2.51 -9.45 -8.18
N ALA A 334 -2.43 -10.72 -7.79
CA ALA A 334 -2.12 -11.81 -8.71
C ALA A 334 -3.28 -12.09 -9.68
N HIS A 335 -4.53 -12.01 -9.23
CA HIS A 335 -5.70 -12.01 -10.12
C HIS A 335 -5.61 -10.91 -11.17
N ASN A 336 -5.26 -9.67 -10.80
CA ASN A 336 -5.07 -8.58 -11.78
C ASN A 336 -3.94 -8.88 -12.80
N LEU A 337 -2.89 -9.60 -12.39
CA LEU A 337 -1.82 -10.06 -13.27
C LEU A 337 -2.19 -11.30 -14.10
N GLY A 338 -3.36 -11.89 -13.84
CA GLY A 338 -3.95 -12.99 -14.60
C GLY A 338 -3.88 -14.36 -13.92
N CYS A 339 -3.38 -14.47 -12.70
CA CYS A 339 -3.42 -15.74 -12.00
C CYS A 339 -4.85 -16.10 -11.64
N GLN A 340 -5.28 -17.30 -12.01
CA GLN A 340 -6.53 -17.86 -11.54
C GLN A 340 -6.30 -18.68 -10.28
N HIS A 341 -7.38 -18.94 -9.54
CA HIS A 341 -7.40 -19.98 -8.52
C HIS A 341 -6.87 -21.31 -9.03
N ASP A 342 -6.09 -22.00 -8.19
CA ASP A 342 -5.58 -23.33 -8.52
C ASP A 342 -6.73 -24.32 -8.69
N GLY A 343 -6.77 -25.03 -9.83
CA GLY A 343 -7.81 -25.98 -10.17
C GLY A 343 -8.94 -25.41 -11.02
N ASP A 344 -8.92 -24.10 -11.31
CA ASP A 344 -9.92 -23.48 -12.18
C ASP A 344 -9.45 -23.38 -13.64
N GLY A 345 -10.38 -23.59 -14.58
CA GLY A 345 -10.11 -23.58 -16.02
C GLY A 345 -10.10 -22.18 -16.64
N PRO A 346 -9.61 -22.04 -17.89
CA PRO A 346 -9.36 -20.73 -18.51
C PRO A 346 -10.58 -19.79 -18.54
N SER A 347 -10.32 -18.48 -18.50
CA SER A 347 -11.34 -17.45 -18.69
C SER A 347 -11.37 -16.95 -20.13
N ASP A 348 -12.54 -16.94 -20.75
CA ASP A 348 -12.74 -16.49 -22.13
C ASP A 348 -12.56 -14.97 -22.30
N TRP A 349 -12.69 -14.20 -21.22
CA TRP A 349 -12.51 -12.74 -21.23
C TRP A 349 -11.07 -12.35 -21.56
N VAL A 350 -10.10 -13.07 -20.99
CA VAL A 350 -8.68 -12.84 -21.27
C VAL A 350 -8.31 -13.71 -22.46
N LYS A 351 -8.24 -13.11 -23.65
CA LYS A 351 -7.90 -13.84 -24.89
C LYS A 351 -6.69 -14.75 -24.66
N GLY A 352 -6.79 -16.04 -24.93
CA GLY A 352 -5.67 -16.98 -24.82
C GLY A 352 -5.15 -17.21 -23.39
N HIS A 353 -5.99 -17.00 -22.39
CA HIS A 353 -5.77 -17.44 -21.01
C HIS A 353 -5.69 -18.96 -20.95
N ILE A 354 -4.78 -19.50 -20.15
CA ILE A 354 -4.58 -20.95 -19.98
C ILE A 354 -5.33 -21.43 -18.74
N GLY A 355 -5.36 -20.62 -17.67
CA GLY A 355 -5.93 -20.99 -16.39
C GLY A 355 -5.00 -21.91 -15.58
N SER A 356 -5.58 -22.53 -14.54
CA SER A 356 -4.85 -23.28 -13.52
C SER A 356 -5.44 -24.66 -13.23
N ALA A 357 -6.25 -25.23 -14.13
CA ALA A 357 -6.92 -26.52 -13.93
C ALA A 357 -5.96 -27.69 -13.66
N ASP A 358 -4.70 -27.55 -14.09
CA ASP A 358 -3.62 -28.51 -13.91
C ASP A 358 -2.80 -28.30 -12.61
N CYS A 359 -3.11 -27.28 -11.81
CA CYS A 359 -2.60 -27.12 -10.44
C CYS A 359 -3.71 -27.48 -9.44
N PRO A 360 -3.59 -28.58 -8.68
CA PRO A 360 -4.59 -28.97 -7.69
C PRO A 360 -4.81 -27.90 -6.60
N TRP A 361 -6.07 -27.61 -6.28
CA TRP A 361 -6.44 -26.69 -5.19
C TRP A 361 -5.88 -27.12 -3.83
N ASP A 362 -5.86 -28.42 -3.58
CA ASP A 362 -5.42 -28.99 -2.29
C ASP A 362 -3.89 -28.98 -2.13
N ASP A 363 -3.13 -28.57 -3.16
CA ASP A 363 -1.68 -28.34 -3.03
C ASP A 363 -1.37 -27.11 -2.16
N GLY A 364 -2.35 -26.26 -1.85
CA GLY A 364 -2.16 -25.25 -0.81
C GLY A 364 -1.30 -24.05 -1.19
N TYR A 365 -1.09 -23.78 -2.48
CA TYR A 365 -0.40 -22.57 -2.93
C TYR A 365 -1.25 -21.31 -2.69
N LEU A 366 -0.64 -20.14 -2.81
CA LEU A 366 -1.25 -18.83 -2.51
C LEU A 366 -2.54 -18.53 -3.29
N MET A 367 -2.75 -19.14 -4.47
CA MET A 367 -4.00 -19.01 -5.24
C MET A 367 -5.06 -20.04 -4.84
N SER A 368 -4.82 -20.79 -3.77
CA SER A 368 -5.83 -21.58 -3.04
C SER A 368 -6.16 -20.89 -1.71
N TYR A 369 -7.08 -21.45 -0.93
CA TYR A 369 -7.30 -21.07 0.48
C TYR A 369 -6.91 -22.19 1.45
N LYS A 370 -6.01 -23.07 1.01
CA LYS A 370 -5.55 -24.23 1.77
C LYS A 370 -4.22 -23.93 2.46
N MET A 371 -4.29 -23.35 3.65
CA MET A 371 -3.14 -22.99 4.48
C MET A 371 -2.63 -24.22 5.26
N GLN A 372 -1.82 -25.07 4.60
CA GLN A 372 -1.35 -26.34 5.19
C GLN A 372 0.14 -26.33 5.53
N ASP A 373 0.95 -25.69 4.70
CA ASP A 373 2.41 -25.63 4.83
C ASP A 373 2.96 -24.37 4.13
N GLU A 374 4.28 -24.30 3.95
CA GLU A 374 4.98 -23.15 3.35
C GLU A 374 4.57 -22.81 1.91
N ARG A 375 3.92 -23.72 1.17
CA ARG A 375 3.43 -23.48 -0.19
C ARG A 375 2.43 -22.33 -0.23
N GLN A 376 1.70 -22.08 0.85
CA GLN A 376 0.73 -20.99 0.95
C GLN A 376 1.37 -19.59 0.78
N TYR A 377 2.69 -19.47 0.91
CA TYR A 377 3.41 -18.22 0.67
C TYR A 377 3.97 -18.11 -0.74
N GLN A 378 3.71 -19.09 -1.59
CA GLN A 378 4.29 -19.20 -2.92
C GLN A 378 3.18 -19.29 -3.97
N PHE A 379 3.47 -18.80 -5.17
CA PHE A 379 2.58 -18.99 -6.30
C PHE A 379 2.88 -20.31 -7.00
N SER A 380 1.81 -21.07 -7.31
CA SER A 380 1.90 -22.31 -8.09
C SER A 380 2.55 -22.05 -9.46
N TYR A 381 3.03 -23.12 -10.10
CA TYR A 381 3.58 -22.98 -11.45
C TYR A 381 2.52 -22.49 -12.45
N CYS A 382 1.23 -22.75 -12.22
CA CYS A 382 0.15 -22.30 -13.11
C CYS A 382 0.00 -20.80 -13.08
N CYS A 383 -0.04 -20.18 -11.89
CA CYS A 383 -0.02 -18.73 -11.76
C CYS A 383 1.23 -18.12 -12.41
N GLN A 384 2.41 -18.71 -12.15
CA GLN A 384 3.66 -18.23 -12.78
C GLN A 384 3.65 -18.34 -14.31
N ARG A 385 3.10 -19.43 -14.84
CA ARG A 385 2.92 -19.65 -16.29
C ARG A 385 1.96 -18.64 -16.88
N GLU A 386 0.85 -18.35 -16.22
CA GLU A 386 -0.16 -17.43 -16.74
C GLU A 386 0.37 -15.99 -16.79
N VAL A 387 1.03 -15.51 -15.74
CA VAL A 387 1.69 -14.19 -15.80
C VAL A 387 2.72 -14.15 -16.93
N ARG A 388 3.51 -15.22 -17.11
CA ARG A 388 4.49 -15.33 -18.20
C ARG A 388 3.83 -15.30 -19.58
N ASN A 389 2.67 -15.94 -19.70
CA ASN A 389 1.86 -15.97 -20.90
C ASN A 389 1.33 -14.58 -21.25
N LEU A 390 0.89 -13.81 -20.27
CA LEU A 390 0.24 -12.52 -20.47
C LEU A 390 1.22 -11.35 -20.64
N TYR A 391 2.22 -11.18 -19.76
CA TYR A 391 3.07 -9.96 -19.75
C TYR A 391 3.85 -9.72 -21.05
N ASN A 392 4.12 -10.79 -21.80
CA ASN A 392 4.84 -10.75 -23.06
C ASN A 392 4.01 -10.23 -24.23
N ARG A 393 2.71 -10.09 -24.05
CA ARG A 393 1.78 -9.70 -25.10
C ARG A 393 1.75 -8.18 -25.29
N PRO A 394 1.39 -7.69 -26.49
CA PRO A 394 1.24 -6.25 -26.75
C PRO A 394 0.26 -5.55 -25.81
N GLU A 395 -0.78 -6.25 -25.36
CA GLU A 395 -1.80 -5.77 -24.44
C GLU A 395 -1.20 -5.45 -23.06
N PHE A 396 -0.32 -6.30 -22.55
CA PHE A 396 0.30 -6.13 -21.23
C PHE A 396 1.61 -5.35 -21.25
N LYS A 397 1.80 -4.53 -22.29
CA LYS A 397 3.03 -3.76 -22.53
C LYS A 397 3.38 -2.81 -21.38
N CYS A 398 2.39 -2.33 -20.60
CA CYS A 398 2.64 -1.46 -19.45
C CYS A 398 3.53 -2.11 -18.38
N LEU A 399 3.41 -3.44 -18.17
CA LEU A 399 4.23 -4.19 -17.22
C LEU A 399 5.71 -4.28 -17.62
N ARG A 400 6.04 -3.99 -18.90
CA ARG A 400 7.40 -4.06 -19.46
C ARG A 400 8.03 -2.69 -19.68
N GLU A 401 7.21 -1.66 -19.90
CA GLU A 401 7.69 -0.31 -20.19
C GLU A 401 7.48 0.64 -19.01
N ARG A 402 8.59 1.08 -18.44
CA ARG A 402 8.61 2.09 -17.39
C ARG A 402 8.74 3.49 -17.98
N TYR A 403 7.88 4.40 -17.55
CA TYR A 403 8.09 5.83 -17.78
C TYR A 403 8.95 6.39 -16.65
N THR A 404 10.26 6.16 -16.71
CA THR A 404 11.20 6.76 -15.75
C THR A 404 11.25 8.27 -15.96
N THR A 405 10.53 9.05 -15.16
CA THR A 405 10.81 10.48 -15.05
C THR A 405 12.13 10.66 -14.31
N LYS A 406 13.21 10.81 -15.09
CA LYS A 406 14.59 11.26 -14.73
C LYS A 406 14.91 11.29 -13.24
N THR A 407 15.80 10.39 -12.82
CA THR A 407 16.48 10.36 -11.52
C THR A 407 16.93 11.77 -11.09
N ILE A 408 16.36 12.25 -9.98
CA ILE A 408 16.74 13.55 -9.39
C ILE A 408 18.13 13.40 -8.77
N LYS A 409 19.11 14.20 -9.22
CA LYS A 409 20.45 14.26 -8.60
C LYS A 409 20.31 14.58 -7.11
N HIS A 410 21.01 13.82 -6.25
CA HIS A 410 21.07 14.11 -4.81
C HIS A 410 21.52 15.55 -4.57
N SER A 411 20.80 16.25 -3.68
CA SER A 411 21.12 17.61 -3.24
C SER A 411 21.34 17.58 -1.74
N SER A 412 22.43 18.19 -1.27
CA SER A 412 22.71 18.41 0.16
C SER A 412 21.79 19.47 0.80
N LYS A 413 20.69 19.82 0.15
CA LYS A 413 19.76 20.88 0.54
C LYS A 413 18.35 20.30 0.49
N LEU A 414 17.57 20.57 1.53
CA LEU A 414 16.16 20.17 1.58
C LEU A 414 15.38 20.77 0.39
N PRO A 415 14.35 20.07 -0.13
CA PRO A 415 13.67 20.45 -1.38
C PRO A 415 13.16 21.90 -1.39
N GLY A 416 12.68 22.41 -0.26
CA GLY A 416 12.17 23.77 -0.10
C GLY A 416 13.23 24.87 -0.16
N ARG A 417 14.52 24.52 -0.12
CA ARG A 417 15.65 25.43 -0.41
C ARG A 417 16.10 25.40 -1.86
N MET A 418 15.65 24.40 -2.61
CA MET A 418 16.04 24.15 -3.99
C MET A 418 15.01 24.68 -5.00
N THR A 419 13.85 25.14 -4.53
CA THR A 419 12.78 25.68 -5.35
C THR A 419 12.21 26.96 -4.77
N THR A 420 11.70 27.85 -5.61
CA THR A 420 10.91 29.00 -5.17
C THR A 420 9.46 28.57 -4.95
N LEU A 421 8.71 29.33 -4.14
CA LEU A 421 7.28 29.06 -3.93
C LEU A 421 6.49 29.04 -5.25
N SER A 422 6.77 29.97 -6.16
CA SER A 422 6.09 30.00 -7.47
C SER A 422 6.49 28.83 -8.36
N ASN A 423 7.77 28.46 -8.40
CA ASN A 423 8.19 27.27 -9.14
C ASN A 423 7.58 25.99 -8.52
N TYR A 424 7.48 25.91 -7.20
CA TYR A 424 6.77 24.84 -6.51
C TYR A 424 5.30 24.76 -6.95
N CYS A 425 4.57 25.88 -6.91
CA CYS A 425 3.19 25.96 -7.40
C CYS A 425 3.05 25.53 -8.87
N GLN A 426 3.97 25.96 -9.73
CA GLN A 426 3.98 25.60 -11.16
C GLN A 426 4.26 24.12 -11.40
N ARG A 427 5.11 23.50 -10.58
CA ARG A 427 5.47 22.09 -10.75
C ARG A 427 4.41 21.15 -10.19
N VAL A 428 3.82 21.50 -9.05
CA VAL A 428 2.72 20.74 -8.45
C VAL A 428 1.49 20.77 -9.36
N TYR A 429 1.13 21.95 -9.86
CA TYR A 429 0.01 22.11 -10.80
C TYR A 429 0.49 22.33 -12.24
N ARG A 430 1.35 21.43 -12.74
CA ARG A 430 2.01 21.56 -14.06
C ARG A 430 1.06 21.65 -15.26
N TYR A 431 -0.19 21.24 -15.09
CA TYR A 431 -1.21 21.27 -16.13
C TYR A 431 -2.08 22.54 -16.08
N GLU A 432 -1.98 23.33 -15.01
CA GLU A 432 -2.71 24.59 -14.83
C GLU A 432 -1.87 25.76 -15.35
N LYS A 433 -2.35 26.46 -16.39
CA LYS A 433 -1.63 27.59 -16.98
C LYS A 433 -1.57 28.78 -16.02
N GLY A 434 -0.38 29.35 -15.84
CA GLY A 434 -0.17 30.59 -15.11
C GLY A 434 -0.10 30.46 -13.58
N MET A 435 -0.06 29.22 -13.06
CA MET A 435 0.01 29.00 -11.61
C MET A 435 1.27 29.66 -11.01
N HIS A 436 1.12 30.35 -9.88
CA HIS A 436 2.22 31.00 -9.15
C HIS A 436 1.87 31.15 -7.67
N ALA A 437 2.87 31.40 -6.82
CA ALA A 437 2.60 31.61 -5.40
C ALA A 437 2.05 33.03 -5.15
N ASP A 438 1.01 33.10 -4.32
CA ASP A 438 0.47 34.34 -3.79
C ASP A 438 1.47 34.96 -2.81
N LYS A 439 2.14 36.02 -3.26
CA LYS A 439 3.17 36.73 -2.47
C LYS A 439 2.62 37.32 -1.19
N THR A 440 1.34 37.71 -1.16
CA THR A 440 0.71 38.33 0.01
C THR A 440 0.40 37.31 1.10
N TYR A 441 0.07 36.08 0.68
CA TYR A 441 -0.15 34.97 1.60
C TYR A 441 1.17 34.55 2.27
N GLY A 442 2.25 34.47 1.49
CA GLY A 442 3.56 34.02 1.95
C GLY A 442 3.54 32.54 2.34
N VAL A 443 4.22 32.19 3.43
CA VAL A 443 4.17 30.86 4.04
C VAL A 443 3.54 30.98 5.42
N ARG A 444 2.41 30.30 5.64
CA ARG A 444 1.67 30.29 6.92
C ARG A 444 1.36 28.85 7.30
N ASP A 445 1.68 28.45 8.52
CA ASP A 445 1.52 27.08 9.00
C ASP A 445 2.07 26.03 8.02
N CYS A 446 3.22 26.37 7.41
CA CYS A 446 3.85 25.57 6.37
C CYS A 446 2.94 25.26 5.18
N LYS A 447 2.04 26.18 4.85
CA LYS A 447 1.25 26.20 3.63
C LYS A 447 1.56 27.43 2.80
N VAL A 448 1.47 27.28 1.48
CA VAL A 448 1.50 28.35 0.48
C VAL A 448 0.17 28.36 -0.27
N LYS A 449 -0.26 29.53 -0.74
CA LYS A 449 -1.40 29.64 -1.64
C LYS A 449 -0.87 29.80 -3.07
N CYS A 450 -1.25 28.88 -3.95
CA CYS A 450 -0.96 28.91 -5.37
C CYS A 450 -2.17 29.46 -6.12
N THR A 451 -1.97 30.50 -6.92
CA THR A 451 -3.02 31.19 -7.67
C THR A 451 -2.79 31.00 -9.16
N GLY A 452 -3.82 30.54 -9.86
CA GLY A 452 -3.89 30.48 -11.32
C GLY A 452 -4.79 31.59 -11.86
N ASN A 453 -5.18 31.48 -13.14
CA ASN A 453 -5.99 32.50 -13.79
C ASN A 453 -7.44 32.55 -13.29
N THR A 454 -8.01 31.41 -12.90
CA THR A 454 -9.41 31.27 -12.47
C THR A 454 -9.58 30.53 -11.15
N ASN A 455 -8.51 29.93 -10.63
CA ASN A 455 -8.50 29.04 -9.47
C ASN A 455 -7.38 29.41 -8.50
N TYR A 456 -7.50 28.93 -7.26
CA TYR A 456 -6.41 28.91 -6.30
C TYR A 456 -6.45 27.63 -5.49
N TRP A 457 -5.29 27.23 -4.96
CA TRP A 457 -5.12 26.04 -4.15
C TRP A 457 -4.18 26.33 -2.98
N ARG A 458 -4.43 25.77 -1.80
CA ARG A 458 -3.46 25.82 -0.70
C ARG A 458 -2.69 24.51 -0.62
N LEU A 459 -1.37 24.61 -0.70
CA LEU A 459 -0.46 23.48 -0.63
C LEU A 459 0.35 23.52 0.65
N THR A 460 0.64 22.36 1.24
CA THR A 460 1.74 22.28 2.20
C THR A 460 3.05 22.51 1.45
N VAL A 461 3.97 23.30 2.02
CA VAL A 461 5.29 23.52 1.42
C VAL A 461 6.21 22.35 1.77
N VAL A 462 7.11 22.03 0.85
CA VAL A 462 8.12 21.00 1.05
C VAL A 462 9.09 21.37 2.17
N ASP A 463 9.68 20.35 2.78
CA ASP A 463 10.64 20.53 3.85
C ASP A 463 11.82 21.41 3.42
N GLY A 464 12.29 22.26 4.34
CA GLY A 464 13.31 23.26 4.10
C GLY A 464 12.79 24.61 3.62
N THR A 465 11.51 24.74 3.27
CA THR A 465 10.95 26.03 2.84
C THR A 465 10.99 27.04 3.99
N PRO A 466 11.56 28.26 3.78
CA PRO A 466 11.61 29.28 4.81
C PRO A 466 10.20 29.72 5.26
N CYS A 467 9.95 29.65 6.56
CA CYS A 467 8.70 30.09 7.18
C CYS A 467 8.91 31.22 8.21
N GLY A 468 10.16 31.63 8.42
CA GLY A 468 10.53 32.72 9.31
C GLY A 468 12.05 32.91 9.36
N LYS A 469 12.50 33.90 10.14
CA LYS A 469 13.94 34.17 10.31
C LYS A 469 14.63 32.99 10.99
N LYS A 470 15.59 32.36 10.31
CA LYS A 470 16.29 31.13 10.75
C LYS A 470 15.34 29.96 11.06
N LYS A 471 14.19 29.91 10.40
CA LYS A 471 13.20 28.84 10.52
C LYS A 471 12.86 28.26 9.16
N ALA A 472 12.59 26.97 9.15
CA ALA A 472 12.14 26.24 7.97
C ALA A 472 10.96 25.35 8.33
N CYS A 473 10.13 25.10 7.34
CA CYS A 473 9.12 24.06 7.42
C CYS A 473 9.80 22.70 7.42
N ILE A 474 9.54 21.91 8.45
CA ILE A 474 9.99 20.53 8.57
C ILE A 474 8.80 19.73 9.07
N LEU A 475 8.40 18.69 8.33
CA LEU A 475 7.25 17.85 8.64
C LEU A 475 5.98 18.69 8.90
N GLY A 476 5.76 19.73 8.09
CA GLY A 476 4.58 20.60 8.18
C GLY A 476 4.57 21.56 9.37
N LYS A 477 5.65 21.69 10.13
CA LYS A 477 5.78 22.67 11.23
C LYS A 477 6.91 23.65 10.98
N CYS A 478 6.68 24.91 11.34
CA CYS A 478 7.70 25.95 11.25
C CYS A 478 8.66 25.86 12.45
N VAL A 479 9.80 25.21 12.24
CA VAL A 479 10.80 24.93 13.29
C VAL A 479 12.11 25.64 13.00
N ASN A 480 13.04 25.62 13.95
CA ASN A 480 14.38 26.17 13.73
C ASN A 480 15.10 25.39 12.61
N ASP A 481 15.79 26.13 11.73
CA ASP A 481 16.42 25.59 10.53
C ASP A 481 17.44 24.49 10.85
N ILE A 482 17.25 23.29 10.28
CA ILE A 482 18.09 22.11 10.53
C ILE A 482 19.28 22.14 9.57
N LYS A 483 20.51 21.99 10.09
CA LYS A 483 21.69 21.75 9.25
C LYS A 483 21.78 20.26 8.95
N ILE A 484 21.68 19.88 7.67
CA ILE A 484 21.95 18.51 7.24
C ILE A 484 23.47 18.29 7.27
N SER A 485 23.92 17.23 7.95
CA SER A 485 25.32 16.77 7.95
C SER A 485 25.80 16.52 6.52
N LYS A 486 27.05 16.89 6.21
CA LYS A 486 27.71 16.58 4.92
C LYS A 486 28.56 15.30 4.97
N ASN A 487 28.62 14.66 6.13
CA ASN A 487 29.33 13.41 6.27
C ASN A 487 28.27 12.31 6.20
N ASP A 488 28.27 11.65 5.04
CA ASP A 488 27.55 10.42 4.74
C ASP A 488 28.04 9.27 5.63
#